data_AF-A0A9D4IUG2-F1
#
_entry.id   AF-A0A9D4IUG2-F1
#
_cell.length_a   1.000
_cell.length_b   1.000
_cell.length_c   1.000
_cell.angle_alpha   90.00
_cell.angle_beta   90.00
_cell.angle_gamma   90.00
#
_symmetry.space_group_name_H-M   'P 1'
#
loop_
_entity.id
_entity.type
_entity.pdbx_description
1 polymer ?
#
loop_
_entity_poly.entity_id
_entity_poly.type
_entity_poly.pdbx_seq_one_letter_code
_entity_poly.pdbx_strand_id
1 'polypeptide(L)'
;MRIDSIHRPAAKENKLRAMSAKEFEGAPPSWHACRGMRVMLLRNIAPSIGLYNGSLHTLVGPIYNRDSIVASLTSADLKTGELQDCITTKPIDTCGKVQQIPPKSVLLSVDDVPYCKDTVDEFPSGVHMTCKFQGPSNPPEMPDFMVIEASNYSGPNILRLPGCENYVPIPPVESYKQKAGKTKSNIPLIRIALPLEGGDAATSFKGQGANFPLAEVDLDGWFHVPGIFLVAISRVRSPAHLHIRTFPNYMDLKVQRLKENVLDAQAFEEAVKVKSERMYRHKNCGDPFWTTHYNDLADSIIDQAFAKRLSIKKDKEELIRIVQLML
;
A
#
# COMPACT_ATOMS: atom_id res chain seq x y z
N MET A 1 5.27 20.12 -1.53
CA MET A 1 3.96 20.18 -2.21
C MET A 1 3.00 19.20 -1.57
N ARG A 2 1.73 19.58 -1.47
CA ARG A 2 0.61 18.71 -1.12
C ARG A 2 -0.17 18.47 -2.40
N ILE A 3 -0.56 17.24 -2.70
CA ILE A 3 -1.40 16.85 -3.84
C ILE A 3 -2.66 16.20 -3.28
N ASP A 4 -3.83 16.68 -3.67
CA ASP A 4 -5.11 16.12 -3.22
C ASP A 4 -5.57 15.03 -4.20
N SER A 5 -6.07 13.92 -3.66
CA SER A 5 -6.62 12.83 -4.46
C SER A 5 -7.99 13.20 -5.02
N ILE A 6 -8.30 12.69 -6.21
CA ILE A 6 -9.62 12.89 -6.82
C ILE A 6 -10.59 11.88 -6.22
N HIS A 7 -11.81 12.33 -5.88
CA HIS A 7 -12.84 11.50 -5.27
C HIS A 7 -14.10 11.49 -6.13
N ARG A 8 -14.59 10.29 -6.45
CA ARG A 8 -15.79 10.10 -7.27
C ARG A 8 -16.83 9.23 -6.57
N PRO A 9 -18.13 9.57 -6.65
CA PRO A 9 -18.67 10.77 -7.30
C PRO A 9 -18.37 12.06 -6.49
N ALA A 10 -18.27 13.19 -7.19
CA ALA A 10 -18.03 14.54 -6.64
C ALA A 10 -19.00 14.87 -5.50
N ALA A 11 -20.28 14.50 -5.65
CA ALA A 11 -21.31 14.68 -4.63
C ALA A 11 -20.99 14.03 -3.26
N LYS A 12 -20.06 13.07 -3.22
CA LYS A 12 -19.62 12.38 -2.00
C LYS A 12 -18.19 12.71 -1.60
N GLU A 13 -17.54 13.70 -2.24
CA GLU A 13 -16.13 14.03 -2.03
C GLU A 13 -15.76 14.17 -0.55
N ASN A 14 -16.47 15.00 0.22
CA ASN A 14 -16.17 15.23 1.64
C ASN A 14 -16.17 13.92 2.45
N LYS A 15 -17.13 13.05 2.18
CA LYS A 15 -17.22 11.73 2.83
C LYS A 15 -16.07 10.83 2.40
N LEU A 16 -15.76 10.81 1.11
CA LEU A 16 -14.67 9.99 0.55
C LEU A 16 -13.30 10.46 1.01
N ARG A 17 -13.10 11.76 1.22
CA ARG A 17 -11.86 12.37 1.73
C ARG A 17 -11.61 12.01 3.18
N ALA A 18 -12.66 11.92 4.00
CA ALA A 18 -12.58 11.52 5.40
C ALA A 18 -12.28 10.02 5.61
N MET A 19 -12.44 9.20 4.57
CA MET A 19 -12.23 7.76 4.64
C MET A 19 -10.76 7.36 4.57
N SER A 20 -10.42 6.26 5.24
CA SER A 20 -9.01 5.82 5.35
C SER A 20 -8.45 5.32 4.02
N ALA A 21 -7.13 5.37 3.86
CA ALA A 21 -6.44 4.82 2.69
C ALA A 21 -6.72 3.31 2.50
N LYS A 22 -6.87 2.57 3.61
CA LYS A 22 -7.15 1.13 3.61
C LYS A 22 -8.44 0.76 2.87
N GLU A 23 -9.44 1.63 2.92
CA GLU A 23 -10.71 1.41 2.21
C GLU A 23 -10.56 1.51 0.69
N PHE A 24 -9.46 2.09 0.20
CA PHE A 24 -9.15 2.31 -1.22
C PHE A 24 -7.79 1.71 -1.58
N GLU A 25 -7.53 0.46 -1.16
CA GLU A 25 -6.30 -0.28 -1.54
C GLU A 25 -4.98 0.42 -1.15
N GLY A 26 -5.01 1.28 -0.13
CA GLY A 26 -3.85 2.04 0.32
C GLY A 26 -3.68 3.40 -0.35
N ALA A 27 -4.54 3.79 -1.29
CA ALA A 27 -4.53 5.11 -1.91
C ALA A 27 -4.86 6.21 -0.88
N PRO A 28 -3.93 7.14 -0.55
CA PRO A 28 -4.18 8.17 0.45
C PRO A 28 -5.14 9.26 -0.08
N PRO A 29 -5.87 9.98 0.80
CA PRO A 29 -6.75 11.08 0.39
C PRO A 29 -5.99 12.35 0.00
N SER A 30 -4.77 12.52 0.50
CA SER A 30 -3.81 13.52 0.03
C SER A 30 -2.40 12.97 0.19
N TRP A 31 -1.50 13.44 -0.66
CA TRP A 31 -0.10 13.04 -0.68
C TRP A 31 0.80 14.26 -0.46
N HIS A 32 1.78 14.13 0.43
CA HIS A 32 2.72 15.20 0.75
C HIS A 32 4.10 14.78 0.30
N ALA A 33 4.77 15.67 -0.43
CA ALA A 33 6.05 15.36 -1.02
C ALA A 33 6.94 16.58 -1.20
N CYS A 34 8.26 16.39 -1.19
CA CYS A 34 9.24 17.38 -1.60
C CYS A 34 10.15 16.80 -2.67
N ARG A 35 10.57 17.65 -3.62
CA ARG A 35 11.52 17.23 -4.66
C ARG A 35 12.79 16.67 -4.01
N GLY A 36 13.31 15.58 -4.55
CA GLY A 36 14.49 14.88 -4.03
C GLY A 36 14.20 13.89 -2.91
N MET A 37 12.97 13.82 -2.38
CA MET A 37 12.65 12.80 -1.37
C MET A 37 12.70 11.39 -1.95
N ARG A 38 13.00 10.40 -1.11
CA ARG A 38 12.82 9.00 -1.51
C ARG A 38 11.34 8.67 -1.51
N VAL A 39 10.88 8.03 -2.57
CA VAL A 39 9.52 7.55 -2.74
C VAL A 39 9.53 6.06 -3.04
N MET A 40 8.48 5.36 -2.62
CA MET A 40 8.30 3.94 -2.86
C MET A 40 7.09 3.71 -3.76
N LEU A 41 7.24 2.84 -4.77
CA LEU A 41 6.14 2.41 -5.61
C LEU A 41 5.22 1.45 -4.84
N LEU A 42 3.92 1.73 -4.85
CA LEU A 42 2.91 0.93 -4.14
C LEU A 42 2.34 -0.23 -4.98
N ARG A 43 2.70 -0.30 -6.27
CA ARG A 43 2.21 -1.33 -7.18
C ARG A 43 3.22 -1.67 -8.27
N ASN A 44 3.05 -2.84 -8.88
CA ASN A 44 3.79 -3.23 -10.07
C ASN A 44 3.30 -2.42 -11.26
N ILE A 45 4.21 -1.68 -11.90
CA ILE A 45 3.94 -0.93 -13.13
C ILE A 45 4.61 -1.64 -14.30
N ALA A 46 5.93 -1.87 -14.19
CA ALA A 46 6.71 -2.64 -15.16
C ALA A 46 7.89 -3.34 -14.44
N PRO A 47 7.64 -4.49 -13.79
CA PRO A 47 8.67 -5.17 -13.00
C PRO A 47 9.91 -5.55 -13.79
N SER A 48 9.77 -5.86 -15.09
CA SER A 48 10.88 -6.25 -15.97
C SER A 48 11.94 -5.15 -16.16
N ILE A 49 11.59 -3.88 -15.89
CA ILE A 49 12.48 -2.73 -16.02
C ILE A 49 12.71 -2.00 -14.69
N GLY A 50 12.52 -2.72 -13.57
CA GLY A 50 12.81 -2.21 -12.23
C GLY A 50 11.68 -1.41 -11.56
N LEU A 51 10.48 -1.36 -12.17
CA LEU A 51 9.31 -0.64 -11.64
C LEU A 51 8.32 -1.61 -10.97
N TYR A 52 8.71 -2.15 -9.83
CA TYR A 52 7.93 -3.10 -9.04
C TYR A 52 7.51 -2.53 -7.68
N ASN A 53 6.49 -3.12 -7.06
CA ASN A 53 6.01 -2.74 -5.73
C ASN A 53 7.14 -2.85 -4.68
N GLY A 54 7.36 -1.80 -3.90
CA GLY A 54 8.42 -1.73 -2.90
C GLY A 54 9.75 -1.18 -3.41
N SER A 55 9.89 -0.93 -4.72
CA SER A 55 11.09 -0.29 -5.26
C SER A 55 11.17 1.18 -4.83
N LEU A 56 12.36 1.61 -4.44
CA LEU A 56 12.67 2.96 -3.98
C LEU A 56 13.27 3.79 -5.11
N HIS A 57 12.80 5.02 -5.23
CA HIS A 57 13.18 5.97 -6.28
C HIS A 57 13.27 7.39 -5.72
N THR A 58 13.82 8.32 -6.49
CA THR A 58 13.90 9.73 -6.09
C THR A 58 12.80 10.53 -6.77
N LEU A 59 12.11 11.39 -6.02
CA LEU A 59 11.06 12.23 -6.58
C LEU A 59 11.65 13.40 -7.38
N VAL A 60 11.25 13.54 -8.65
CA VAL A 60 11.65 14.67 -9.50
C VAL A 60 10.61 15.78 -9.44
N GLY A 61 9.35 15.47 -9.73
CA GLY A 61 8.26 16.46 -9.68
C GLY A 61 7.06 16.13 -10.56
N PRO A 62 5.99 16.93 -10.47
CA PRO A 62 4.77 16.72 -11.24
C PRO A 62 4.90 17.23 -12.69
N ILE A 63 4.18 16.59 -13.60
CA ILE A 63 3.87 17.08 -14.93
C ILE A 63 2.37 17.34 -15.00
N TYR A 64 2.01 18.59 -15.31
CA TYR A 64 0.65 18.99 -15.62
C TYR A 64 0.56 19.22 -17.12
N ASN A 65 -0.40 18.56 -17.77
CA ASN A 65 -0.75 18.88 -19.13
C ASN A 65 -1.49 20.23 -19.14
N ARG A 66 -1.13 21.09 -20.11
CA ARG A 66 -1.78 22.39 -20.29
C ARG A 66 -2.92 22.35 -21.28
N ASP A 67 -3.15 21.21 -21.93
CA ASP A 67 -4.24 21.03 -22.87
C ASP A 67 -5.60 21.33 -22.21
N SER A 68 -6.50 21.91 -23.00
CA SER A 68 -7.86 22.17 -22.55
C SER A 68 -8.59 20.86 -22.28
N ILE A 69 -9.25 20.78 -21.14
CA ILE A 69 -10.16 19.70 -20.76
C ILE A 69 -11.44 19.87 -21.59
N VAL A 70 -11.76 18.88 -22.44
CA VAL A 70 -12.99 18.89 -23.24
C VAL A 70 -13.97 17.86 -22.67
N ALA A 71 -15.19 18.31 -22.36
CA ALA A 71 -16.23 17.46 -21.79
C ALA A 71 -17.59 17.74 -22.42
N SER A 72 -18.38 16.68 -22.60
CA SER A 72 -19.80 16.79 -22.96
C SER A 72 -20.63 16.90 -21.69
N LEU A 73 -21.26 18.06 -21.49
CA LEU A 73 -21.96 18.42 -20.25
C LEU A 73 -23.36 18.95 -20.55
N THR A 74 -24.29 18.74 -19.62
CA THR A 74 -25.59 19.42 -19.61
C THR A 74 -25.52 20.68 -18.75
N SER A 75 -26.53 21.55 -18.87
CA SER A 75 -26.67 22.71 -17.96
C SER A 75 -26.80 22.30 -16.49
N ALA A 76 -27.35 21.12 -16.20
CA ALA A 76 -27.41 20.58 -14.84
C ALA A 76 -26.00 20.22 -14.30
N ASP A 77 -25.14 19.63 -15.14
CA ASP A 77 -23.77 19.30 -14.76
C ASP A 77 -22.95 20.56 -14.47
N LEU A 78 -23.07 21.59 -15.32
CA LEU A 78 -22.42 22.89 -15.10
C LEU A 78 -22.86 23.54 -13.78
N LYS A 79 -24.15 23.39 -13.41
CA LYS A 79 -24.67 23.86 -12.11
C LYS A 79 -24.04 23.11 -10.93
N THR A 80 -23.69 21.83 -11.07
CA THR A 80 -23.00 21.09 -9.99
C THR A 80 -21.61 21.64 -9.65
N GLY A 81 -20.93 22.21 -10.65
CA GLY A 81 -19.60 22.83 -10.49
C GLY A 81 -19.62 24.20 -9.83
N GLU A 82 -20.81 24.77 -9.60
CA GLU A 82 -21.00 26.09 -8.99
C GLU A 82 -20.07 27.15 -9.61
N LEU A 83 -20.25 27.39 -10.91
CA LEU A 83 -19.45 28.34 -11.69
C LEU A 83 -19.60 29.76 -11.14
N GLN A 84 -18.49 30.34 -10.68
CA GLN A 84 -18.37 31.74 -10.29
C GLN A 84 -17.35 32.40 -11.23
N ASP A 85 -17.75 33.44 -11.95
CA ASP A 85 -16.87 34.12 -12.92
C ASP A 85 -16.24 33.17 -13.96
N CYS A 86 -17.00 32.20 -14.46
CA CYS A 86 -16.53 31.12 -15.36
C CYS A 86 -15.55 30.13 -14.71
N ILE A 87 -15.34 30.20 -13.40
CA ILE A 87 -14.43 29.33 -12.65
C ILE A 87 -15.25 28.33 -11.85
N THR A 88 -14.95 27.04 -11.96
CA THR A 88 -15.60 26.01 -11.14
C THR A 88 -15.20 26.19 -9.67
N THR A 89 -16.15 26.16 -8.75
CA THR A 89 -15.83 26.12 -7.31
C THR A 89 -15.89 24.71 -6.74
N LYS A 90 -16.64 23.82 -7.41
CA LYS A 90 -16.75 22.39 -7.10
C LYS A 90 -16.33 21.54 -8.30
N PRO A 91 -15.85 20.31 -8.07
CA PRO A 91 -15.59 19.39 -9.17
C PRO A 91 -16.88 18.99 -9.90
N ILE A 92 -16.77 18.81 -11.22
CA ILE A 92 -17.86 18.31 -12.08
C ILE A 92 -17.50 16.91 -12.55
N ASP A 93 -18.31 15.92 -12.22
CA ASP A 93 -18.15 14.56 -12.76
C ASP A 93 -18.51 14.55 -14.24
N THR A 94 -17.66 13.95 -15.08
CA THR A 94 -17.85 13.89 -16.54
C THR A 94 -18.09 12.46 -17.02
N CYS A 95 -18.91 12.32 -18.06
CA CYS A 95 -19.14 11.07 -18.77
C CYS A 95 -18.13 10.96 -19.93
N GLY A 96 -16.91 10.46 -19.72
CA GLY A 96 -15.91 10.39 -20.80
C GLY A 96 -14.51 9.95 -20.36
N LYS A 97 -13.50 10.23 -21.22
CA LYS A 97 -12.07 9.99 -20.94
C LYS A 97 -11.54 10.89 -19.83
N VAL A 98 -11.96 12.15 -19.83
CA VAL A 98 -11.83 13.04 -18.69
C VAL A 98 -12.79 12.52 -17.64
N GLN A 99 -12.28 12.29 -16.43
CA GLN A 99 -13.05 11.63 -15.38
C GLN A 99 -13.74 12.61 -14.42
N GLN A 100 -13.19 13.81 -14.29
CA GLN A 100 -13.74 14.89 -13.50
C GLN A 100 -13.07 16.20 -13.95
N ILE A 101 -13.84 17.29 -14.03
CA ILE A 101 -13.27 18.64 -14.15
C ILE A 101 -12.97 19.11 -12.73
N PRO A 102 -11.72 19.44 -12.41
CA PRO A 102 -11.34 19.85 -11.06
C PRO A 102 -11.93 21.22 -10.69
N PRO A 103 -12.04 21.53 -9.38
CA PRO A 103 -12.33 22.90 -8.96
C PRO A 103 -11.23 23.85 -9.45
N LYS A 104 -11.56 25.14 -9.56
CA LYS A 104 -10.71 26.22 -10.11
C LYS A 104 -10.39 26.07 -11.59
N SER A 105 -11.18 25.28 -12.33
CA SER A 105 -11.08 25.20 -13.78
C SER A 105 -11.82 26.37 -14.42
N VAL A 106 -11.20 27.00 -15.43
CA VAL A 106 -11.79 28.13 -16.16
C VAL A 106 -12.52 27.61 -17.39
N LEU A 107 -13.82 27.87 -17.52
CA LEU A 107 -14.60 27.60 -18.73
C LEU A 107 -14.17 28.59 -19.83
N LEU A 108 -13.63 28.05 -20.93
CA LEU A 108 -13.13 28.81 -22.07
C LEU A 108 -14.20 28.99 -23.14
N SER A 109 -14.92 27.92 -23.48
CA SER A 109 -15.93 27.94 -24.55
C SER A 109 -16.98 26.85 -24.36
N VAL A 110 -18.16 27.09 -24.94
CA VAL A 110 -19.24 26.12 -25.06
C VAL A 110 -19.62 26.01 -26.53
N ASP A 111 -19.58 24.80 -27.08
CA ASP A 111 -19.79 24.51 -28.51
C ASP A 111 -18.95 25.42 -29.43
N ASP A 112 -17.66 25.57 -29.07
CA ASP A 112 -16.67 26.43 -29.73
C ASP A 112 -16.96 27.93 -29.72
N VAL A 113 -18.02 28.37 -29.04
CA VAL A 113 -18.29 29.78 -28.78
C VAL A 113 -17.56 30.19 -27.49
N PRO A 114 -16.63 31.17 -27.55
CA PRO A 114 -15.96 31.69 -26.35
C PRO A 114 -16.99 32.16 -25.34
N TYR A 115 -16.86 31.69 -24.10
CA TYR A 115 -17.83 32.00 -23.06
C TYR A 115 -17.47 33.32 -22.37
N CYS A 116 -18.42 34.25 -22.32
CA CYS A 116 -18.30 35.52 -21.60
C CYS A 116 -19.50 35.67 -20.66
N LYS A 117 -19.20 35.67 -19.35
CA LYS A 117 -19.95 36.02 -18.11
C LYS A 117 -21.49 36.08 -18.02
N ASP A 118 -22.24 36.20 -19.09
CA ASP A 118 -23.67 36.43 -19.04
C ASP A 118 -24.42 35.09 -19.17
N THR A 119 -24.86 34.60 -18.01
CA THR A 119 -25.92 33.61 -17.78
C THR A 119 -25.70 32.16 -18.25
N VAL A 120 -25.13 31.33 -17.37
CA VAL A 120 -25.26 29.84 -17.42
C VAL A 120 -26.74 29.41 -17.49
N ASP A 121 -27.67 30.25 -17.05
CA ASP A 121 -29.11 30.00 -17.10
C ASP A 121 -29.73 30.09 -18.50
N GLU A 122 -29.00 30.56 -19.52
CA GLU A 122 -29.45 30.55 -20.92
C GLU A 122 -29.18 29.22 -21.62
N PHE A 123 -28.42 28.31 -21.01
CA PHE A 123 -28.13 27.03 -21.65
C PHE A 123 -29.38 26.15 -21.78
N PRO A 124 -29.61 25.53 -22.95
CA PRO A 124 -30.76 24.65 -23.16
C PRO A 124 -30.76 23.52 -22.13
N SER A 125 -31.87 23.37 -21.41
CA SER A 125 -32.00 22.33 -20.39
C SER A 125 -31.99 20.93 -21.03
N GLY A 126 -31.14 20.04 -20.51
CA GLY A 126 -31.06 18.64 -20.96
C GLY A 126 -30.32 18.40 -22.29
N VAL A 127 -29.77 19.43 -22.91
CA VAL A 127 -28.93 19.29 -24.11
C VAL A 127 -27.47 19.12 -23.70
N HIS A 128 -26.79 18.17 -24.35
CA HIS A 128 -25.35 17.99 -24.19
C HIS A 128 -24.59 19.03 -25.01
N MET A 129 -23.72 19.77 -24.35
CA MET A 129 -22.88 20.81 -24.93
C MET A 129 -21.41 20.43 -24.79
N THR A 130 -20.60 20.80 -25.76
CA THR A 130 -19.14 20.59 -25.73
C THR A 130 -18.48 21.75 -24.99
N CYS A 131 -18.12 21.52 -23.74
CA CYS A 131 -17.48 22.54 -22.91
C CYS A 131 -15.96 22.33 -22.91
N LYS A 132 -15.20 23.42 -23.10
CA LYS A 132 -13.74 23.43 -22.98
C LYS A 132 -13.32 24.18 -21.73
N PHE A 133 -12.51 23.55 -20.89
CA PHE A 133 -11.98 24.12 -19.66
C PHE A 133 -10.46 24.19 -19.67
N GLN A 134 -9.89 25.18 -19.01
CA GLN A 134 -8.50 25.16 -18.57
C GLN A 134 -8.45 24.72 -17.12
N GLY A 135 -7.84 23.55 -16.85
CA GLY A 135 -7.62 23.07 -15.48
C GLY A 135 -6.46 23.80 -14.78
N PRO A 136 -6.41 23.75 -13.43
CA PRO A 136 -5.25 24.23 -12.69
C PRO A 136 -4.02 23.36 -12.98
N SER A 137 -2.84 23.99 -12.97
CA SER A 137 -1.56 23.35 -13.36
C SER A 137 -0.53 23.38 -12.23
N ASN A 138 -1.02 23.41 -10.99
CA ASN A 138 -0.20 23.51 -9.79
C ASN A 138 -0.83 22.76 -8.61
N PRO A 139 0.00 22.33 -7.64
CA PRO A 139 -0.50 21.81 -6.38
C PRO A 139 -1.51 22.77 -5.71
N PRO A 140 -2.58 22.28 -5.08
CA PRO A 140 -2.81 20.89 -4.72
C PRO A 140 -3.44 19.99 -5.79
N GLU A 141 -3.60 20.46 -7.02
CA GLU A 141 -4.23 19.68 -8.09
C GLU A 141 -3.48 18.38 -8.39
N MET A 142 -4.22 17.31 -8.73
CA MET A 142 -3.65 16.05 -9.18
C MET A 142 -2.94 16.25 -10.53
N PRO A 143 -1.64 15.96 -10.64
CA PRO A 143 -0.95 16.02 -11.92
C PRO A 143 -1.30 14.82 -12.80
N ASP A 144 -1.14 14.97 -14.11
CA ASP A 144 -1.27 13.86 -15.06
C ASP A 144 -0.21 12.78 -14.80
N PHE A 145 1.00 13.20 -14.42
CA PHE A 145 2.08 12.31 -14.06
C PHE A 145 2.93 12.86 -12.91
N MET A 146 3.45 11.97 -12.08
CA MET A 146 4.53 12.25 -11.15
C MET A 146 5.82 11.64 -11.67
N VAL A 147 6.85 12.44 -11.93
CA VAL A 147 8.13 11.93 -12.41
C VAL A 147 8.98 11.46 -11.24
N ILE A 148 9.47 10.24 -11.36
CA ILE A 148 10.49 9.66 -10.48
C ILE A 148 11.77 9.41 -11.26
N GLU A 149 12.90 9.50 -10.59
CA GLU A 149 14.18 9.05 -11.07
C GLU A 149 14.44 7.64 -10.52
N ALA A 150 14.50 6.66 -11.41
CA ALA A 150 14.58 5.25 -11.07
C ALA A 150 15.99 4.69 -11.27
N SER A 151 16.70 4.40 -10.18
CA SER A 151 18.13 4.05 -10.19
C SER A 151 18.46 2.77 -10.99
N ASN A 152 17.52 1.81 -11.02
CA ASN A 152 17.68 0.51 -11.67
C ASN A 152 16.83 0.41 -12.95
N TYR A 153 16.47 1.54 -13.55
CA TYR A 153 15.65 1.57 -14.75
C TYR A 153 16.45 1.10 -15.96
N SER A 154 15.94 0.08 -16.64
CA SER A 154 16.53 -0.48 -17.87
C SER A 154 15.66 -0.28 -19.11
N GLY A 155 14.61 0.56 -19.00
CA GLY A 155 13.71 0.86 -20.11
C GLY A 155 14.18 2.00 -21.00
N PRO A 156 13.37 2.38 -22.00
CA PRO A 156 13.68 3.50 -22.89
C PRO A 156 13.54 4.86 -22.19
N ASN A 157 14.25 5.88 -22.66
CA ASN A 157 14.03 7.26 -22.22
C ASN A 157 12.62 7.73 -22.62
N ILE A 158 11.67 7.66 -21.68
CA ILE A 158 10.24 7.96 -21.92
C ILE A 158 10.04 9.44 -22.25
N LEU A 159 10.77 10.33 -21.57
CA LEU A 159 10.65 11.77 -21.75
C LEU A 159 11.34 12.27 -23.03
N ARG A 160 12.22 11.46 -23.63
CA ARG A 160 13.04 11.81 -24.81
C ARG A 160 13.86 13.08 -24.62
N LEU A 161 14.25 13.36 -23.38
CA LEU A 161 15.11 14.50 -23.01
C LEU A 161 16.51 13.98 -22.65
N PRO A 162 17.60 14.58 -23.17
CA PRO A 162 18.96 14.21 -22.79
C PRO A 162 19.18 14.34 -21.27
N GLY A 163 19.80 13.33 -20.64
CA GLY A 163 20.06 13.32 -19.19
C GLY A 163 18.88 12.90 -18.31
N CYS A 164 17.78 12.45 -18.93
CA CYS A 164 16.57 11.97 -18.26
C CYS A 164 16.30 10.49 -18.57
N GLU A 165 17.34 9.69 -18.84
CA GLU A 165 17.22 8.31 -19.30
C GLU A 165 16.50 7.41 -18.29
N ASN A 166 16.63 7.71 -17.00
CA ASN A 166 16.02 7.01 -15.88
C ASN A 166 14.78 7.73 -15.30
N TYR A 167 14.27 8.76 -15.99
CA TYR A 167 13.10 9.52 -15.52
C TYR A 167 11.82 8.88 -16.04
N VAL A 168 11.01 8.41 -15.11
CA VAL A 168 9.79 7.67 -15.41
C VAL A 168 8.57 8.46 -14.94
N PRO A 169 7.65 8.84 -15.84
CA PRO A 169 6.37 9.42 -15.46
C PRO A 169 5.44 8.33 -14.89
N ILE A 170 4.97 8.54 -13.66
CA ILE A 170 4.05 7.66 -12.94
C ILE A 170 2.65 8.27 -12.97
N PRO A 171 1.67 7.64 -13.65
CA PRO A 171 0.31 8.16 -13.68
C PRO A 171 -0.41 7.91 -12.34
N PRO A 172 -1.37 8.77 -11.97
CA PRO A 172 -2.36 8.45 -10.95
C PRO A 172 -3.13 7.17 -11.28
N VAL A 173 -3.61 6.49 -10.26
CA VAL A 173 -4.32 5.22 -10.40
C VAL A 173 -5.66 5.29 -9.69
N GLU A 174 -6.66 4.66 -10.31
CA GLU A 174 -7.96 4.45 -9.69
C GLU A 174 -7.89 3.31 -8.66
N SER A 175 -8.50 3.55 -7.51
CA SER A 175 -8.75 2.56 -6.47
C SER A 175 -10.23 2.59 -6.13
N TYR A 176 -10.83 1.40 -6.07
CA TYR A 176 -12.24 1.22 -5.77
C TYR A 176 -12.42 1.00 -4.27
N LYS A 177 -13.49 1.56 -3.69
CA LYS A 177 -13.81 1.27 -2.30
C LYS A 177 -14.03 -0.24 -2.12
N GLN A 178 -13.28 -0.85 -1.20
CA GLN A 178 -13.50 -2.24 -0.81
C GLN A 178 -14.92 -2.40 -0.23
N LYS A 179 -15.73 -3.26 -0.84
CA LYS A 179 -17.11 -3.53 -0.39
C LYS A 179 -17.08 -4.46 0.83
N ALA A 180 -17.67 -4.03 1.93
CA ALA A 180 -18.07 -4.94 3.00
C ALA A 180 -19.35 -5.67 2.58
N GLY A 181 -19.21 -6.88 2.05
CA GLY A 181 -20.35 -7.76 1.74
C GLY A 181 -21.13 -7.45 0.45
N LYS A 182 -21.99 -8.40 0.06
CA LYS A 182 -22.79 -8.40 -1.18
C LYS A 182 -23.95 -7.41 -1.11
N THR A 183 -23.70 -6.12 -1.32
CA THR A 183 -24.76 -5.16 -1.68
C THR A 183 -24.75 -4.91 -3.19
N LYS A 184 -25.87 -5.23 -3.82
CA LYS A 184 -26.18 -4.91 -5.22
C LYS A 184 -26.63 -3.44 -5.28
N SER A 185 -26.25 -2.74 -6.36
CA SER A 185 -26.66 -1.38 -6.77
C SER A 185 -26.14 -0.18 -5.95
N ASN A 186 -24.83 0.07 -5.96
CA ASN A 186 -24.32 1.43 -5.68
C ASN A 186 -23.32 1.85 -6.76
N ILE A 187 -23.41 3.12 -7.18
CA ILE A 187 -22.41 3.81 -8.00
C ILE A 187 -21.04 3.56 -7.36
N PRO A 188 -20.02 3.10 -8.12
CA PRO A 188 -18.70 2.82 -7.56
C PRO A 188 -18.13 4.06 -6.89
N LEU A 189 -17.66 3.91 -5.66
CA LEU A 189 -16.92 4.94 -4.96
C LEU A 189 -15.45 4.77 -5.30
N ILE A 190 -14.86 5.78 -5.94
CA ILE A 190 -13.52 5.71 -6.54
C ILE A 190 -12.65 6.80 -5.92
N ARG A 191 -11.39 6.47 -5.70
CA ARG A 191 -10.33 7.42 -5.37
C ARG A 191 -9.24 7.31 -6.42
N ILE A 192 -8.82 8.43 -6.99
CA ILE A 192 -7.68 8.48 -7.91
C ILE A 192 -6.53 9.12 -7.14
N ALA A 193 -5.42 8.39 -6.99
CA ALA A 193 -4.26 8.84 -6.24
C ALA A 193 -2.97 8.38 -6.91
N LEU A 194 -1.85 9.00 -6.56
CA LEU A 194 -0.54 8.52 -7.00
C LEU A 194 -0.22 7.19 -6.31
N PRO A 195 0.28 6.16 -7.04
CA PRO A 195 0.72 4.90 -6.45
C PRO A 195 2.11 5.03 -5.81
N LEU A 196 2.31 6.08 -5.02
CA LEU A 196 3.57 6.45 -4.40
C LEU A 196 3.35 6.75 -2.91
N GLU A 197 4.30 6.36 -2.08
CA GLU A 197 4.40 6.81 -0.69
C GLU A 197 5.83 7.26 -0.35
N GLY A 198 6.03 7.85 0.83
CA GLY A 198 7.37 8.18 1.30
C GLY A 198 8.21 6.92 1.49
N GLY A 199 9.45 6.94 0.98
CA GLY A 199 10.39 5.82 1.02
C GLY A 199 11.45 5.90 2.13
N ASP A 200 11.51 7.02 2.87
CA ASP A 200 12.49 7.22 3.94
C ASP A 200 12.13 6.49 5.25
N ALA A 201 10.84 6.28 5.49
CA ALA A 201 10.32 5.54 6.63
C ALA A 201 9.33 4.48 6.14
N ALA A 202 9.57 3.23 6.53
CA ALA A 202 8.71 2.11 6.15
C ALA A 202 8.48 1.21 7.37
N THR A 203 7.33 0.55 7.39
CA THR A 203 7.10 -0.51 8.39
C THR A 203 8.04 -1.67 8.11
N SER A 204 8.44 -2.40 9.16
CA SER A 204 9.39 -3.52 9.03
C SER A 204 8.92 -4.58 8.02
N PHE A 205 7.61 -4.76 7.86
CA PHE A 205 7.03 -5.67 6.87
C PHE A 205 7.20 -5.19 5.43
N LYS A 206 7.08 -3.88 5.16
CA LYS A 206 7.30 -3.32 3.81
C LYS A 206 8.79 -3.33 3.43
N GLY A 207 9.68 -3.24 4.41
CA GLY A 207 11.13 -3.37 4.22
C GLY A 207 11.67 -4.81 4.19
N GLN A 208 10.81 -5.82 4.30
CA GLN A 208 11.27 -7.22 4.33
C GLN A 208 11.93 -7.60 2.99
N GLY A 209 13.12 -8.19 3.06
CA GLY A 209 13.98 -8.48 1.89
C GLY A 209 14.90 -7.33 1.45
N ALA A 210 14.64 -6.08 1.87
CA ALA A 210 15.50 -4.94 1.55
C ALA A 210 16.79 -4.91 2.38
N ASN A 211 17.86 -4.36 1.79
CA ASN A 211 19.12 -4.06 2.46
C ASN A 211 19.36 -2.55 2.45
N PHE A 212 19.43 -1.93 3.62
CA PHE A 212 19.72 -0.51 3.78
C PHE A 212 21.18 -0.29 4.19
N PRO A 213 21.83 0.78 3.70
CA PRO A 213 23.18 1.13 4.12
C PRO A 213 23.22 1.56 5.59
N LEU A 214 22.18 2.26 6.05
CA LEU A 214 21.95 2.75 7.41
C LEU A 214 20.46 2.59 7.72
N ALA A 215 20.12 2.24 8.96
CA ALA A 215 18.74 2.16 9.39
C ALA A 215 18.57 2.65 10.83
N GLU A 216 17.48 3.38 11.05
CA GLU A 216 16.97 3.71 12.37
C GLU A 216 15.71 2.89 12.61
N VAL A 217 15.69 2.14 13.71
CA VAL A 217 14.58 1.25 14.07
C VAL A 217 13.87 1.82 15.29
N ASP A 218 12.62 2.19 15.06
CA ASP A 218 11.65 2.56 16.08
C ASP A 218 10.43 1.65 15.96
N LEU A 219 10.19 0.83 16.97
CA LEU A 219 9.10 -0.15 17.02
C LEU A 219 8.15 0.12 18.18
N ASP A 220 8.20 1.29 18.81
CA ASP A 220 7.51 1.57 20.08
C ASP A 220 6.08 0.97 20.14
N GLY A 221 5.85 0.07 21.10
CA GLY A 221 4.59 -0.67 21.27
C GLY A 221 4.37 -1.92 20.40
N TRP A 222 5.24 -2.24 19.45
CA TRP A 222 5.08 -3.35 18.49
C TRP A 222 5.93 -4.59 18.78
N PHE A 223 6.77 -4.58 19.81
CA PHE A 223 7.63 -5.73 20.16
C PHE A 223 6.86 -7.02 20.46
N HIS A 224 5.58 -6.95 20.77
CA HIS A 224 4.72 -8.12 20.94
C HIS A 224 4.39 -8.86 19.63
N VAL A 225 4.74 -8.31 18.46
CA VAL A 225 4.51 -8.96 17.15
C VAL A 225 5.65 -9.93 16.82
N PRO A 226 5.38 -11.23 16.59
CA PRO A 226 6.42 -12.22 16.34
C PRO A 226 7.32 -11.85 15.16
N GLY A 227 8.63 -11.89 15.41
CA GLY A 227 9.64 -11.68 14.38
C GLY A 227 9.83 -10.24 13.89
N ILE A 228 8.99 -9.28 14.29
CA ILE A 228 9.07 -7.89 13.78
C ILE A 228 10.42 -7.24 14.11
N PHE A 229 10.92 -7.44 15.33
CA PHE A 229 12.20 -6.91 15.76
C PHE A 229 13.36 -7.49 14.95
N LEU A 230 13.35 -8.82 14.73
CA LEU A 230 14.35 -9.50 13.92
C LEU A 230 14.34 -9.00 12.47
N VAL A 231 13.15 -8.83 11.88
CA VAL A 231 13.00 -8.26 10.54
C VAL A 231 13.56 -6.84 10.49
N ALA A 232 13.26 -6.00 11.48
CA ALA A 232 13.72 -4.62 11.53
C ALA A 232 15.24 -4.49 11.63
N ILE A 233 15.90 -5.24 12.54
CA ILE A 233 17.34 -5.16 12.75
C ILE A 233 18.16 -5.84 11.64
N SER A 234 17.58 -6.84 10.95
CA SER A 234 18.24 -7.56 9.85
C SER A 234 18.27 -6.80 8.52
N ARG A 235 17.81 -5.53 8.48
CA ARG A 235 17.81 -4.72 7.25
C ARG A 235 19.18 -4.15 6.91
N VAL A 236 20.14 -4.17 7.83
CA VAL A 236 21.51 -3.67 7.60
C VAL A 236 22.53 -4.80 7.67
N ARG A 237 23.67 -4.61 6.99
CA ARG A 237 24.75 -5.61 6.96
C ARG A 237 25.64 -5.61 8.20
N SER A 238 25.73 -4.48 8.91
CA SER A 238 26.60 -4.30 10.07
C SER A 238 25.81 -3.67 11.21
N PRO A 239 25.99 -4.14 12.45
CA PRO A 239 25.41 -3.48 13.63
C PRO A 239 25.82 -2.01 13.77
N ALA A 240 27.00 -1.62 13.26
CA ALA A 240 27.47 -0.24 13.28
C ALA A 240 26.60 0.72 12.43
N HIS A 241 25.77 0.17 11.55
CA HIS A 241 24.87 0.92 10.67
C HIS A 241 23.42 0.94 11.18
N LEU A 242 23.18 0.42 12.38
CA LEU A 242 21.87 0.30 12.99
C LEU A 242 21.76 1.19 14.22
N HIS A 243 20.79 2.09 14.23
CA HIS A 243 20.37 2.79 15.43
C HIS A 243 19.03 2.23 15.91
N ILE A 244 18.99 1.67 17.12
CA ILE A 244 17.75 1.19 17.74
C ILE A 244 17.33 2.24 18.78
N ARG A 245 16.19 2.91 18.57
CA ARG A 245 15.70 3.93 19.51
C ARG A 245 15.32 3.34 20.86
N THR A 246 14.56 2.24 20.81
CA THR A 246 14.04 1.54 21.99
C THR A 246 14.39 0.07 21.85
N PHE A 247 15.04 -0.50 22.86
CA PHE A 247 15.30 -1.93 22.90
C PHE A 247 14.08 -2.66 23.48
N PRO A 248 13.67 -3.83 22.94
CA PRO A 248 12.62 -4.64 23.53
C PRO A 248 13.02 -5.06 24.95
N ASN A 249 12.05 -5.05 25.87
CA ASN A 249 12.25 -5.74 27.13
C ASN A 249 12.18 -7.27 26.89
N TYR A 250 12.80 -8.04 27.78
CA TYR A 250 12.85 -9.50 27.66
C TYR A 250 11.45 -10.16 27.66
N MET A 251 10.50 -9.58 28.39
CA MET A 251 9.14 -10.11 28.49
C MET A 251 8.36 -9.95 27.18
N ASP A 252 8.51 -8.82 26.48
CA ASP A 252 7.88 -8.57 25.19
C ASP A 252 8.30 -9.63 24.16
N LEU A 253 9.58 -10.01 24.17
CA LEU A 253 10.09 -11.08 23.31
C LEU A 253 9.55 -12.46 23.72
N LYS A 254 9.41 -12.72 25.02
CA LYS A 254 8.85 -13.98 25.52
C LYS A 254 7.39 -14.17 25.16
N VAL A 255 6.58 -13.11 25.24
CA VAL A 255 5.14 -13.19 24.94
C VAL A 255 4.90 -13.56 23.46
N GLN A 256 5.83 -13.24 22.55
CA GLN A 256 5.74 -13.69 21.16
C GLN A 256 5.62 -15.22 21.04
N ARG A 257 6.26 -15.98 21.93
CA ARG A 257 6.23 -17.46 21.92
C ARG A 257 4.85 -18.04 22.22
N LEU A 258 3.98 -17.26 22.85
CA LEU A 258 2.63 -17.69 23.23
C LEU A 258 1.63 -17.52 22.08
N LYS A 259 2.01 -16.88 20.97
CA LYS A 259 1.10 -16.73 19.83
C LYS A 259 0.89 -18.08 19.15
N GLU A 260 -0.37 -18.35 18.79
CA GLU A 260 -0.81 -19.62 18.24
C GLU A 260 0.00 -20.05 17.01
N ASN A 261 0.23 -19.14 16.07
CA ASN A 261 1.03 -19.40 14.88
C ASN A 261 2.49 -19.77 15.20
N VAL A 262 3.07 -19.21 16.27
CA VAL A 262 4.43 -19.55 16.70
C VAL A 262 4.47 -20.93 17.36
N LEU A 263 3.48 -21.24 18.20
CA LEU A 263 3.34 -22.55 18.82
C LEU A 263 3.12 -23.66 17.80
N ASP A 264 2.32 -23.40 16.76
CA ASP A 264 2.06 -24.36 15.70
C ASP A 264 3.29 -24.55 14.80
N ALA A 265 4.02 -23.48 14.47
CA ALA A 265 5.30 -23.58 13.76
C ALA A 265 6.34 -24.38 14.55
N GLN A 266 6.47 -24.14 15.86
CA GLN A 266 7.37 -24.91 16.73
C GLN A 266 6.97 -26.38 16.79
N ALA A 267 5.68 -26.68 16.96
CA ALA A 267 5.19 -28.04 16.98
C ALA A 267 5.45 -28.76 15.64
N PHE A 268 5.30 -28.05 14.52
CA PHE A 268 5.63 -28.57 13.20
C PHE A 268 7.14 -28.85 13.05
N GLU A 269 8.01 -27.90 13.39
CA GLU A 269 9.47 -28.09 13.34
C GLU A 269 9.93 -29.27 14.19
N GLU A 270 9.41 -29.39 15.42
CA GLU A 270 9.70 -30.51 16.30
C GLU A 270 9.22 -31.84 15.70
N ALA A 271 8.01 -31.89 15.12
CA ALA A 271 7.51 -33.08 14.45
C ALA A 271 8.38 -33.47 13.24
N VAL A 272 8.85 -32.50 12.46
CA VAL A 272 9.77 -32.72 11.34
C VAL A 272 11.11 -33.27 11.83
N LYS A 273 11.70 -32.69 12.89
CA LYS A 273 12.94 -33.19 13.50
C LYS A 273 12.77 -34.62 14.01
N VAL A 274 11.69 -34.90 14.74
CA VAL A 274 11.40 -36.25 15.23
C VAL A 274 11.29 -37.24 14.06
N LYS A 275 10.61 -36.86 12.98
CA LYS A 275 10.47 -37.70 11.80
C LYS A 275 11.81 -37.93 11.09
N SER A 276 12.66 -36.91 10.97
CA SER A 276 13.99 -37.05 10.37
C SER A 276 14.90 -37.93 11.21
N GLU A 277 14.89 -37.77 12.53
CA GLU A 277 15.63 -38.61 13.46
C GLU A 277 15.14 -40.06 13.39
N ARG A 278 13.82 -40.29 13.44
CA ARG A 278 13.22 -41.64 13.27
C ARG A 278 13.71 -42.30 11.99
N MET A 279 13.63 -41.58 10.87
CA MET A 279 14.12 -42.08 9.58
C MET A 279 15.62 -42.39 9.60
N TYR A 280 16.44 -41.53 10.19
CA TYR A 280 17.89 -41.73 10.29
C TYR A 280 18.23 -42.96 11.14
N ARG A 281 17.59 -43.11 12.30
CA ARG A 281 17.81 -44.26 13.20
C ARG A 281 17.37 -45.60 12.58
N HIS A 282 16.26 -45.60 11.85
CA HIS A 282 15.78 -46.80 11.15
C HIS A 282 16.67 -47.16 9.94
N LYS A 283 17.24 -46.16 9.24
CA LYS A 283 18.18 -46.40 8.13
C LYS A 283 19.57 -46.87 8.58
N ASN A 284 20.04 -46.41 9.73
CA ASN A 284 21.36 -46.77 10.28
C ASN A 284 21.26 -47.90 11.32
N CYS A 285 20.16 -48.64 11.33
CA CYS A 285 19.95 -49.80 12.19
C CYS A 285 20.90 -50.93 11.78
N GLY A 286 21.70 -51.45 12.72
CA GLY A 286 22.74 -52.45 12.43
C GLY A 286 24.06 -52.23 13.18
N ASP A 287 24.15 -51.14 13.95
CA ASP A 287 25.23 -50.92 14.91
C ASP A 287 25.07 -51.87 16.12
N PRO A 288 26.15 -52.48 16.66
CA PRO A 288 26.08 -53.30 17.87
C PRO A 288 25.46 -52.60 19.09
N PHE A 289 25.47 -51.27 19.14
CA PHE A 289 24.87 -50.47 20.21
C PHE A 289 23.47 -49.94 19.88
N TRP A 290 23.01 -50.02 18.62
CA TRP A 290 21.71 -49.50 18.19
C TRP A 290 20.95 -50.51 17.30
N THR A 291 20.13 -51.33 17.94
CA THR A 291 19.38 -52.44 17.33
C THR A 291 17.94 -52.05 16.98
N THR A 292 17.25 -52.89 16.21
CA THR A 292 15.83 -52.73 15.87
C THR A 292 14.94 -52.60 17.12
N HIS A 293 15.26 -53.34 18.18
CA HIS A 293 14.56 -53.24 19.46
C HIS A 293 14.66 -51.85 20.10
N TYR A 294 15.84 -51.22 20.05
CA TYR A 294 16.03 -49.87 20.56
C TYR A 294 15.32 -48.81 19.69
N ASN A 295 15.20 -49.05 18.38
CA ASN A 295 14.39 -48.21 17.48
C ASN A 295 12.91 -48.23 17.87
N ASP A 296 12.34 -49.43 18.07
CA ASP A 296 10.92 -49.58 18.44
C ASP A 296 10.63 -48.99 19.83
N LEU A 297 11.57 -49.13 20.77
CA LEU A 297 11.46 -48.52 22.10
C LEU A 297 11.49 -46.98 22.02
N ALA A 298 12.43 -46.41 21.28
CA ALA A 298 12.54 -44.95 21.10
C ALA A 298 11.28 -44.37 20.45
N ASP A 299 10.73 -45.09 19.48
CA ASP A 299 9.50 -44.73 18.77
C ASP A 299 8.27 -44.76 19.69
N SER A 300 8.13 -45.79 20.53
CA SER A 300 7.09 -45.87 21.55
C SER A 300 7.15 -44.72 22.56
N ILE A 301 8.36 -44.35 23.03
CA ILE A 301 8.56 -43.21 23.94
C ILE A 301 8.12 -41.89 23.28
N ILE A 302 8.47 -41.69 22.02
CA ILE A 302 8.09 -40.51 21.24
C ILE A 302 6.57 -40.45 21.09
N ASP A 303 5.93 -41.54 20.68
CA ASP A 303 4.48 -41.60 20.43
C ASP A 303 3.69 -41.36 21.73
N GLN A 304 4.16 -41.87 22.89
CA GLN A 304 3.61 -41.57 24.21
C GLN A 304 3.76 -40.10 24.60
N ALA A 305 4.93 -39.49 24.34
CA ALA A 305 5.17 -38.08 24.62
C ALA A 305 4.27 -37.15 23.78
N PHE A 306 4.04 -37.49 22.50
CA PHE A 306 3.11 -36.78 21.62
C PHE A 306 1.66 -36.90 22.11
N ALA A 307 1.21 -38.10 22.49
CA ALA A 307 -0.13 -38.32 23.02
C ALA A 307 -0.40 -37.50 24.29
N LYS A 308 0.58 -37.46 25.22
CA LYS A 308 0.51 -36.64 26.45
C LYS A 308 0.49 -35.13 26.16
N ARG A 309 1.12 -34.68 25.08
CA ARG A 309 1.11 -33.26 24.69
C ARG A 309 -0.18 -32.85 23.98
N LEU A 310 -0.80 -33.76 23.22
CA LEU A 310 -2.13 -33.61 22.63
C LEU A 310 -3.23 -33.52 23.70
N SER A 311 -3.09 -34.24 24.82
CA SER A 311 -4.00 -34.08 25.96
C SER A 311 -3.81 -32.73 26.67
N ILE A 312 -2.57 -32.23 26.80
CA ILE A 312 -2.30 -30.89 27.37
C ILE A 312 -2.80 -29.76 26.45
N LYS A 313 -2.73 -29.92 25.12
CA LYS A 313 -3.31 -28.97 24.14
C LYS A 313 -4.84 -28.87 24.23
N LYS A 314 -5.55 -29.84 24.82
CA LYS A 314 -7.00 -29.74 25.06
C LYS A 314 -7.34 -28.79 26.21
N ASP A 315 -6.42 -28.56 27.16
CA ASP A 315 -6.53 -27.56 28.25
C ASP A 315 -5.92 -26.20 27.86
N LYS A 316 -5.98 -25.84 26.58
CA LYS A 316 -5.39 -24.60 26.03
C LYS A 316 -5.90 -23.34 26.75
N GLU A 317 -7.16 -23.35 27.19
CA GLU A 317 -7.76 -22.23 27.92
C GLU A 317 -7.18 -22.07 29.33
N GLU A 318 -6.84 -23.16 30.01
CA GLU A 318 -6.32 -23.14 31.39
C GLU A 318 -4.86 -22.66 31.43
N LEU A 319 -4.05 -23.05 30.45
CA LEU A 319 -2.67 -22.57 30.29
C LEU A 319 -2.59 -21.07 29.97
N ILE A 320 -3.50 -20.55 29.13
CA ILE A 320 -3.60 -19.11 28.86
C ILE A 320 -4.00 -18.35 30.13
N ARG A 321 -4.96 -18.89 30.89
CA ARG A 321 -5.46 -18.32 32.14
C ARG A 321 -4.39 -18.27 33.24
N ILE A 322 -3.60 -19.34 33.39
CA ILE A 322 -2.50 -19.43 34.36
C ILE A 322 -1.37 -18.45 34.03
N VAL A 323 -1.04 -18.28 32.75
CA VAL A 323 -0.01 -17.32 32.32
C VAL A 323 -0.49 -15.87 32.47
N GLN A 324 -1.79 -15.60 32.27
CA GLN A 324 -2.38 -14.28 32.53
C GLN A 324 -2.49 -13.93 34.02
N LEU A 325 -2.60 -14.92 34.90
CA LEU A 325 -2.64 -14.73 36.37
C LEU A 325 -1.26 -14.56 37.02
N MET A 326 -0.18 -14.88 36.28
CA MET A 326 1.20 -14.68 36.72
C MET A 326 1.83 -13.38 36.19
N LEU A 327 1.05 -12.56 35.49
CA LEU A 327 1.37 -11.19 35.05
C LEU A 327 0.60 -10.19 35.92
#